data_AF-A0A3L7VL63-F1
#
_entry.id   AF-A0A3L7VL63-F1
#
_cell.length_a   1.000
_cell.length_b   1.000
_cell.length_c   1.000
_cell.angle_alpha   90.00
_cell.angle_beta   90.00
_cell.angle_gamma   90.00
#
_symmetry.space_group_name_H-M   'P 1'
#
loop_
_entity.id
_entity.type
_entity.pdbx_description
1 polymer ?
#
loop_
_entity_poly.entity_id
_entity_poly.type
_entity_poly.pdbx_seq_one_letter_code
_entity_poly.pdbx_strand_id
1 'polypeptide(L)'
;MGKGVLDLQKPHGVIAISGNLKLGGQGPTMIRLFAREQIADTAHLSCLGPGPVTLDTQGHNETVATLTLATHTLLACGMSSVVHFAASTDRIWDAGKTLTITQYAKGITHIFFGNTGTGLTLLQINAIGFLNPKGKSAGVYRAALLSTGELIPSTQVTPVKIHFDVSAKAAASREKLYLVPGRKALVDSKTPLRSGTKIAFFGDSITWLGGYISRIQEALDLSATTSHLSVQLINRGINGGGVLSVRDGVTDSAFPGSSSQVAFAESIVQDAVDAAVIMIGINDLWWRNTTEADFEFALLDLIRSAHKTSTHVVLTTLLAHGELPSGANRDDAKIDRFCDIIRDVAKTERVTLVDIRRAAQAYWQNNNSVLRVDGSFDSRAEGLLTTDTVHPSIVGNALIADLVSNGIVRALSAARVAKP
;
A
#
# COMPACT_ATOMS: atom_id res chain seq x y z
N MET A 1 -14.72 -5.03 4.97
CA MET A 1 -14.45 -6.02 6.03
C MET A 1 -14.78 -5.41 7.39
N GLY A 2 -15.69 -6.01 8.15
CA GLY A 2 -16.17 -5.45 9.42
C GLY A 2 -15.06 -5.40 10.49
N LYS A 3 -15.02 -4.30 11.26
CA LYS A 3 -14.21 -4.17 12.47
C LYS A 3 -15.11 -4.46 13.68
N GLY A 4 -14.70 -5.35 14.56
CA GLY A 4 -15.37 -5.57 15.85
C GLY A 4 -14.69 -4.75 16.94
N VAL A 5 -15.42 -3.95 17.70
CA VAL A 5 -14.90 -3.20 18.85
C VAL A 5 -15.79 -3.44 20.06
N LEU A 6 -15.18 -3.78 21.20
CA LEU A 6 -15.81 -3.86 22.50
C LEU A 6 -15.12 -2.89 23.47
N ASP A 7 -15.83 -1.86 23.90
CA ASP A 7 -15.33 -0.87 24.84
C ASP A 7 -15.84 -1.20 26.27
N LEU A 8 -14.92 -1.33 27.23
CA LEU A 8 -15.23 -1.59 28.64
C LEU A 8 -15.00 -0.34 29.48
N GLN A 9 -16.08 0.19 30.06
CA GLN A 9 -16.08 1.45 30.82
C GLN A 9 -16.93 1.35 32.10
N LYS A 10 -17.00 0.17 32.72
CA LYS A 10 -17.62 0.06 34.04
C LYS A 10 -16.79 0.85 35.06
N PRO A 11 -17.44 1.40 36.11
CA PRO A 11 -16.73 2.06 37.19
C PRO A 11 -15.65 1.17 37.80
N HIS A 12 -14.66 1.80 38.43
CA HIS A 12 -13.59 1.10 39.12
C HIS A 12 -14.12 0.04 40.11
N GLY A 13 -13.59 -1.18 40.04
CA GLY A 13 -13.96 -2.30 40.92
C GLY A 13 -15.22 -3.04 40.50
N VAL A 14 -15.82 -2.69 39.35
CA VAL A 14 -16.99 -3.38 38.79
C VAL A 14 -16.56 -4.20 37.58
N ILE A 15 -16.61 -5.52 37.73
CA ILE A 15 -16.32 -6.47 36.65
C ILE A 15 -17.36 -6.32 35.54
N ALA A 16 -16.91 -5.99 34.33
CA ALA A 16 -17.73 -5.92 33.13
C ALA A 16 -17.89 -7.30 32.48
N ILE A 17 -16.82 -8.11 32.48
CA ILE A 17 -16.80 -9.47 31.92
C ILE A 17 -16.40 -10.46 33.01
N SER A 18 -17.36 -11.22 33.52
CA SER A 18 -17.15 -12.15 34.64
C SER A 18 -16.64 -13.54 34.25
N GLY A 19 -16.49 -13.82 32.96
CA GLY A 19 -16.11 -15.13 32.45
C GLY A 19 -15.09 -15.07 31.33
N ASN A 20 -14.74 -16.23 30.78
CA ASN A 20 -13.75 -16.34 29.70
C ASN A 20 -14.14 -15.49 28.49
N LEU A 21 -13.14 -14.85 27.90
CA LEU A 21 -13.32 -13.95 26.78
C LEU A 21 -12.64 -14.50 25.54
N LYS A 22 -13.43 -14.73 24.49
CA LYS A 22 -12.95 -15.13 23.16
C LYS A 22 -13.07 -13.93 22.23
N LEU A 23 -11.95 -13.52 21.66
CA LEU A 23 -11.83 -12.37 20.75
C LEU A 23 -11.37 -12.88 19.40
N GLY A 24 -12.07 -12.56 18.32
CA GLY A 24 -11.67 -13.03 16.99
C GLY A 24 -12.76 -12.90 15.93
N GLY A 25 -12.34 -12.88 14.67
CA GLY A 25 -13.25 -12.79 13.54
C GLY A 25 -12.51 -12.80 12.19
N GLN A 26 -13.26 -12.62 11.11
CA GLN A 26 -12.69 -12.50 9.76
C GLN A 26 -11.89 -11.20 9.57
N GLY A 27 -12.34 -10.12 10.21
CA GLY A 27 -11.67 -8.82 10.22
C GLY A 27 -11.00 -8.50 11.56
N PRO A 28 -10.33 -7.33 11.66
CA PRO A 28 -9.72 -6.87 12.89
C PRO A 28 -10.74 -6.77 14.04
N THR A 29 -10.37 -7.29 15.20
CA THR A 29 -11.18 -7.24 16.43
C THR A 29 -10.42 -6.50 17.52
N MET A 30 -11.10 -5.69 18.32
CA MET A 30 -10.51 -4.92 19.41
C MET A 30 -11.36 -5.01 20.67
N ILE A 31 -10.68 -5.16 21.80
CA ILE A 31 -11.21 -4.81 23.11
C ILE A 31 -10.43 -3.60 23.62
N ARG A 32 -11.14 -2.61 24.19
CA ARG A 32 -10.53 -1.43 24.77
C ARG A 32 -11.00 -1.22 26.21
N LEU A 33 -10.06 -0.97 27.10
CA LEU A 33 -10.32 -0.61 28.49
C LEU A 33 -10.36 0.92 28.61
N PHE A 34 -11.45 1.45 29.15
CA PHE A 34 -11.58 2.87 29.56
C PHE A 34 -11.58 3.04 31.09
N ALA A 35 -11.36 1.94 31.81
CA ALA A 35 -11.18 1.87 33.25
C ALA A 35 -10.34 0.62 33.58
N ARG A 36 -9.80 0.56 34.80
CA ARG A 36 -9.04 -0.61 35.30
C ARG A 36 -9.95 -1.72 35.82
N GLU A 37 -9.44 -2.95 35.87
CA GLU A 37 -10.08 -4.14 36.47
C GLU A 37 -11.48 -4.40 35.88
N GLN A 38 -11.59 -4.52 34.56
CA GLN A 38 -12.86 -4.66 33.85
C GLN A 38 -13.21 -6.13 33.58
N ILE A 39 -12.22 -6.99 33.58
CA ILE A 39 -12.35 -8.42 33.32
C ILE A 39 -12.06 -9.15 34.63
N ALA A 40 -12.79 -10.22 34.91
CA ALA A 40 -12.49 -11.03 36.09
C ALA A 40 -11.09 -11.62 36.02
N ASP A 41 -10.35 -11.59 37.13
CA ASP A 41 -9.01 -12.17 37.29
C ASP A 41 -8.95 -13.66 36.91
N THR A 42 -10.07 -14.37 36.99
CA THR A 42 -10.21 -15.79 36.63
C THR A 42 -10.51 -16.03 35.15
N ALA A 43 -10.75 -14.98 34.37
CA ALA A 43 -11.12 -15.09 32.96
C ALA A 43 -9.92 -15.45 32.09
N HIS A 44 -10.06 -16.52 31.31
CA HIS A 44 -9.10 -16.87 30.27
C HIS A 44 -9.36 -16.03 29.01
N LEU A 45 -8.31 -15.43 28.45
CA LEU A 45 -8.37 -14.70 27.18
C LEU A 45 -7.94 -15.60 26.03
N SER A 46 -8.78 -15.71 25.00
CA SER A 46 -8.48 -16.47 23.78
C SER A 46 -8.58 -15.57 22.56
N CYS A 47 -7.45 -15.35 21.87
CA CYS A 47 -7.40 -14.57 20.63
C CYS A 47 -7.46 -15.54 19.43
N LEU A 48 -8.53 -15.49 18.65
CA LEU A 48 -8.95 -16.50 17.67
C LEU A 48 -9.19 -15.89 16.27
N GLY A 49 -9.38 -16.77 15.28
CA GLY A 49 -9.80 -16.40 13.93
C GLY A 49 -8.67 -15.88 13.02
N PRO A 50 -8.95 -15.65 11.73
CA PRO A 50 -7.94 -15.23 10.76
C PRO A 50 -7.57 -13.73 10.86
N GLY A 51 -8.46 -12.89 11.38
CA GLY A 51 -8.21 -11.46 11.61
C GLY A 51 -7.35 -11.20 12.86
N PRO A 52 -6.61 -10.08 12.91
CA PRO A 52 -5.81 -9.73 14.08
C PRO A 52 -6.69 -9.26 15.26
N VAL A 53 -6.22 -9.51 16.48
CA VAL A 53 -6.87 -9.05 17.72
C VAL A 53 -6.04 -7.92 18.36
N THR A 54 -6.70 -6.90 18.89
CA THR A 54 -6.07 -5.85 19.70
C THR A 54 -6.65 -5.84 21.10
N LEU A 55 -5.76 -5.94 22.10
CA LEU A 55 -6.01 -5.70 23.51
C LEU A 55 -5.49 -4.29 23.82
N ASP A 56 -6.38 -3.32 23.94
CA ASP A 56 -6.03 -1.92 24.15
C ASP A 56 -6.34 -1.50 25.59
N THR A 57 -5.30 -1.32 26.39
CA THR A 57 -5.44 -0.97 27.81
C THR A 57 -5.74 0.52 28.02
N GLN A 58 -5.45 1.38 27.04
CA GLN A 58 -5.46 2.86 27.21
C GLN A 58 -4.73 3.36 28.48
N GLY A 59 -3.76 2.59 28.99
CA GLY A 59 -2.99 2.95 30.19
C GLY A 59 -3.63 2.49 31.50
N HIS A 60 -4.75 1.76 31.45
CA HIS A 60 -5.39 1.16 32.60
C HIS A 60 -4.80 -0.22 32.95
N ASN A 61 -4.83 -0.56 34.24
CA ASN A 61 -4.38 -1.85 34.73
C ASN A 61 -5.44 -2.93 34.50
N GLU A 62 -4.98 -4.17 34.30
CA GLU A 62 -5.87 -5.32 34.17
C GLU A 62 -5.20 -6.59 34.68
N THR A 63 -5.99 -7.45 35.31
CA THR A 63 -5.58 -8.78 35.74
C THR A 63 -6.52 -9.81 35.13
N VAL A 64 -5.95 -10.84 34.50
CA VAL A 64 -6.71 -11.95 33.91
C VAL A 64 -5.98 -13.26 34.18
N ALA A 65 -6.65 -14.38 33.88
CA ALA A 65 -6.03 -15.69 33.98
C ALA A 65 -5.06 -15.87 32.80
N THR A 66 -5.22 -16.93 32.02
CA THR A 66 -4.23 -17.28 30.98
C THR A 66 -4.57 -16.68 29.63
N LEU A 67 -3.55 -16.57 28.77
CA LEU A 67 -3.67 -16.12 27.38
C LEU A 67 -3.43 -17.27 26.39
N THR A 68 -4.34 -17.41 25.44
CA THR A 68 -4.25 -18.31 24.28
C THR A 68 -4.17 -17.49 22.99
N LEU A 69 -3.23 -17.81 22.10
CA LEU A 69 -3.03 -17.12 20.82
C LEU A 69 -3.21 -18.07 19.63
N ALA A 70 -4.28 -17.91 18.87
CA ALA A 70 -4.49 -18.53 17.56
C ALA A 70 -4.44 -17.51 16.40
N THR A 71 -4.22 -16.22 16.73
CA THR A 71 -4.06 -15.13 15.77
C THR A 71 -3.02 -14.12 16.25
N HIS A 72 -2.52 -13.29 15.33
CA HIS A 72 -1.64 -12.19 15.69
C HIS A 72 -2.38 -11.20 16.60
N THR A 73 -1.80 -10.94 17.76
CA THR A 73 -2.40 -10.13 18.80
C THR A 73 -1.51 -8.94 19.13
N LEU A 74 -2.12 -7.76 19.19
CA LEU A 74 -1.50 -6.54 19.63
C LEU A 74 -1.92 -6.27 21.08
N LEU A 75 -0.96 -6.05 21.98
CA LEU A 75 -1.19 -5.47 23.30
C LEU A 75 -0.72 -4.01 23.27
N ALA A 76 -1.66 -3.07 23.34
CA ALA A 76 -1.39 -1.64 23.42
C ALA A 76 -1.47 -1.19 24.88
N CYS A 77 -0.32 -0.81 25.45
CA CYS A 77 -0.17 -0.54 26.88
C CYS A 77 -0.53 0.90 27.33
N GLY A 78 -0.87 1.78 26.39
CA GLY A 78 -1.21 3.18 26.69
C GLY A 78 -0.15 3.95 27.46
N MET A 79 1.12 3.50 27.45
CA MET A 79 2.27 4.10 28.14
C MET A 79 2.30 4.00 29.68
N SER A 80 1.25 3.52 30.35
CA SER A 80 1.21 3.47 31.83
C SER A 80 0.50 2.26 32.45
N SER A 81 0.15 1.24 31.66
CA SER A 81 -0.59 0.08 32.17
C SER A 81 0.29 -0.91 32.93
N VAL A 82 -0.29 -1.55 33.95
CA VAL A 82 0.18 -2.80 34.52
C VAL A 82 -0.79 -3.92 34.14
N VAL A 83 -0.32 -4.92 33.40
CA VAL A 83 -1.13 -6.06 32.95
C VAL A 83 -0.59 -7.35 33.55
N HIS A 84 -1.44 -8.11 34.24
CA HIS A 84 -1.09 -9.41 34.78
C HIS A 84 -1.86 -10.52 34.08
N PHE A 85 -1.12 -11.49 33.55
CA PHE A 85 -1.64 -12.80 33.16
C PHE A 85 -1.21 -13.84 34.19
N ALA A 86 -2.09 -14.78 34.51
CA ALA A 86 -1.65 -16.02 35.13
C ALA A 86 -0.67 -16.79 34.21
N ALA A 87 0.11 -17.70 34.80
CA ALA A 87 1.04 -18.55 34.05
C ALA A 87 0.30 -19.26 32.90
N SER A 88 0.78 -19.07 31.68
CA SER A 88 0.09 -19.55 30.46
C SER A 88 0.82 -20.75 29.83
N THR A 89 1.69 -21.43 30.58
CA THR A 89 2.45 -22.60 30.12
C THR A 89 1.59 -23.78 29.69
N ASP A 90 0.36 -23.88 30.22
CA ASP A 90 -0.63 -24.90 29.88
C ASP A 90 -1.50 -24.52 28.66
N ARG A 91 -1.27 -23.35 28.06
CA ARG A 91 -2.03 -22.85 26.90
C ARG A 91 -1.25 -23.03 25.61
N ILE A 92 -1.96 -23.42 24.56
CA ILE A 92 -1.41 -23.55 23.21
C ILE A 92 -1.38 -22.17 22.54
N TRP A 93 -0.24 -21.81 21.97
CA TRP A 93 -0.11 -20.70 21.03
C TRP A 93 0.22 -21.30 19.66
N ASP A 94 -0.60 -20.98 18.66
CA ASP A 94 -0.44 -21.51 17.31
C ASP A 94 0.89 -21.06 16.71
N ALA A 95 1.51 -21.97 15.94
CA ALA A 95 2.81 -21.72 15.32
C ALA A 95 2.77 -20.47 14.43
N GLY A 96 3.78 -19.60 14.58
CA GLY A 96 3.91 -18.36 13.82
C GLY A 96 2.99 -17.22 14.29
N LYS A 97 2.08 -17.44 15.25
CA LYS A 97 1.28 -16.35 15.84
C LYS A 97 2.08 -15.62 16.89
N THR A 98 1.91 -14.30 16.93
CA THR A 98 2.76 -13.40 17.73
C THR A 98 1.92 -12.53 18.64
N LEU A 99 2.44 -12.26 19.85
CA LEU A 99 1.99 -11.15 20.69
C LEU A 99 2.95 -9.96 20.49
N THR A 100 2.46 -8.88 19.92
CA THR A 100 3.23 -7.65 19.75
C THR A 100 2.80 -6.65 20.82
N ILE A 101 3.73 -6.20 21.64
CA ILE A 101 3.52 -5.20 22.68
C ILE A 101 3.91 -3.84 22.11
N THR A 102 3.03 -2.85 22.24
CA THR A 102 3.27 -1.46 21.82
C THR A 102 3.02 -0.49 22.95
N GLN A 103 3.54 0.74 22.78
CA GLN A 103 3.38 1.81 23.77
C GLN A 103 3.94 1.40 25.14
N TYR A 104 5.06 0.67 25.13
CA TYR A 104 5.78 0.25 26.32
C TYR A 104 6.78 1.32 26.74
N ALA A 105 6.77 1.68 28.03
CA ALA A 105 7.78 2.51 28.66
C ALA A 105 8.40 1.81 29.87
N LYS A 106 9.72 1.60 29.85
CA LYS A 106 10.45 0.92 30.93
C LYS A 106 10.21 1.64 32.27
N GLY A 107 9.80 0.87 33.29
CA GLY A 107 9.56 1.38 34.64
C GLY A 107 8.23 2.13 34.82
N ILE A 108 7.39 2.16 33.79
CA ILE A 108 6.03 2.74 33.85
C ILE A 108 5.02 1.70 33.40
N THR A 109 5.33 0.99 32.31
CA THR A 109 4.54 -0.12 31.81
C THR A 109 5.10 -1.44 32.32
N HIS A 110 4.23 -2.31 32.82
CA HIS A 110 4.61 -3.63 33.30
C HIS A 110 3.65 -4.69 32.75
N ILE A 111 4.20 -5.81 32.27
CA ILE A 111 3.43 -6.95 31.77
C ILE A 111 3.98 -8.20 32.43
N PHE A 112 3.13 -8.95 33.12
CA PHE A 112 3.52 -10.15 33.86
C PHE A 112 2.83 -11.39 33.30
N PHE A 113 3.56 -12.51 33.29
CA PHE A 113 3.02 -13.85 33.12
C PHE A 113 3.43 -14.70 34.31
N GLY A 114 2.46 -15.02 35.17
CA GLY A 114 2.73 -15.61 36.47
C GLY A 114 3.53 -14.67 37.39
N ASN A 115 4.10 -15.24 38.44
CA ASN A 115 4.90 -14.55 39.44
C ASN A 115 6.36 -15.06 39.49
N THR A 116 6.76 -15.85 38.50
CA THR A 116 8.10 -16.43 38.36
C THR A 116 8.57 -16.42 36.92
N GLY A 117 9.87 -16.63 36.70
CA GLY A 117 10.46 -16.83 35.37
C GLY A 117 10.02 -18.09 34.62
N THR A 118 9.00 -18.81 35.11
CA THR A 118 8.44 -20.01 34.48
C THR A 118 6.99 -19.84 34.05
N GLY A 119 6.46 -18.61 34.02
CA GLY A 119 5.09 -18.33 33.61
C GLY A 119 4.79 -18.52 32.12
N LEU A 120 5.82 -18.70 31.29
CA LEU A 120 5.73 -19.00 29.86
C LEU A 120 6.77 -20.05 29.45
N THR A 121 6.47 -20.79 28.39
CA THR A 121 7.44 -21.67 27.71
C THR A 121 8.39 -20.86 26.82
N LEU A 122 9.53 -21.44 26.44
CA LEU A 122 10.47 -20.78 25.53
C LEU A 122 9.86 -20.45 24.16
N LEU A 123 9.00 -21.33 23.63
CA LEU A 123 8.27 -21.09 22.37
C LEU A 123 7.34 -19.88 22.50
N GLN A 124 6.62 -19.75 23.62
CA GLN A 124 5.77 -18.60 23.87
C GLN A 124 6.59 -17.32 24.03
N ILE A 125 7.69 -17.33 24.79
CA ILE A 125 8.59 -16.17 24.94
C ILE A 125 9.11 -15.71 23.56
N ASN A 126 9.51 -16.66 22.70
CA ASN A 126 9.99 -16.36 21.35
C ASN A 126 8.92 -15.79 20.40
N ALA A 127 7.64 -15.93 20.73
CA ALA A 127 6.52 -15.36 19.99
C ALA A 127 6.13 -13.95 20.45
N ILE A 128 6.78 -13.42 21.51
CA ILE A 128 6.50 -12.09 22.06
C ILE A 128 7.58 -11.10 21.64
N GLY A 129 7.17 -9.92 21.20
CA GLY A 129 8.09 -8.82 20.95
C GLY A 129 7.50 -7.46 21.23
N PHE A 130 8.39 -6.49 21.45
CA PHE A 130 8.08 -5.11 21.74
C PHE A 130 8.37 -4.25 20.50
N LEU A 131 7.35 -3.58 19.98
CA LEU A 131 7.49 -2.64 18.87
C LEU A 131 7.71 -1.22 19.42
N ASN A 132 8.82 -0.61 19.00
CA ASN A 132 9.23 0.76 19.34
C ASN A 132 9.11 1.09 20.85
N PRO A 133 9.69 0.28 21.76
CA PRO A 133 9.67 0.60 23.18
C PRO A 133 10.34 1.95 23.46
N LYS A 134 9.72 2.79 24.30
CA LYS A 134 10.22 4.13 24.62
C LYS A 134 11.63 4.07 25.20
N GLY A 135 12.52 4.91 24.68
CA GLY A 135 13.92 4.99 25.09
C GLY A 135 14.86 4.02 24.36
N LYS A 136 14.37 3.25 23.37
CA LYS A 136 15.20 2.49 22.43
C LYS A 136 15.08 3.06 21.01
N SER A 137 15.97 2.66 20.11
CA SER A 137 15.83 2.96 18.69
C SER A 137 14.57 2.31 18.11
N ALA A 138 14.03 2.87 17.03
CA ALA A 138 12.88 2.28 16.35
C ALA A 138 13.20 0.86 15.87
N GLY A 139 12.25 -0.05 16.06
CA GLY A 139 12.38 -1.46 15.69
C GLY A 139 11.54 -2.39 16.56
N VAL A 140 11.63 -3.68 16.25
CA VAL A 140 11.04 -4.76 17.06
C VAL A 140 12.13 -5.33 17.96
N TYR A 141 11.81 -5.58 19.23
CA TYR A 141 12.70 -6.20 20.21
C TYR A 141 12.11 -7.51 20.68
N ARG A 142 12.93 -8.55 20.85
CA ARG A 142 12.50 -9.81 21.48
C ARG A 142 12.10 -9.55 22.93
N ALA A 143 11.26 -10.42 23.48
CA ALA A 143 10.98 -10.42 24.90
C ALA A 143 12.04 -11.21 25.69
N ALA A 144 12.26 -10.83 26.94
CA ALA A 144 12.85 -11.68 27.96
C ALA A 144 11.91 -11.73 29.16
N LEU A 145 11.73 -12.92 29.74
CA LEU A 145 10.96 -13.13 30.95
C LEU A 145 11.91 -13.08 32.16
N LEU A 146 11.68 -12.15 33.08
CA LEU A 146 12.45 -12.02 34.31
C LEU A 146 12.04 -13.07 35.34
N SER A 147 12.86 -13.27 36.37
CA SER A 147 12.55 -14.17 37.49
C SER A 147 11.28 -13.78 38.24
N THR A 148 10.81 -12.54 38.10
CA THR A 148 9.56 -12.00 38.66
C THR A 148 8.32 -12.34 37.84
N GLY A 149 8.47 -12.96 36.66
CA GLY A 149 7.38 -13.13 35.69
C GLY A 149 7.15 -11.90 34.80
N GLU A 150 7.92 -10.82 34.97
CA GLU A 150 7.82 -9.62 34.14
C GLU A 150 8.46 -9.81 32.77
N LEU A 151 7.78 -9.37 31.71
CA LEU A 151 8.35 -9.27 30.37
C LEU A 151 9.05 -7.93 30.16
N ILE A 152 10.26 -7.98 29.64
CA ILE A 152 11.03 -6.80 29.23
C ILE A 152 11.51 -6.90 27.78
N PRO A 153 11.71 -5.76 27.08
CA PRO A 153 12.37 -5.76 25.79
C PRO A 153 13.86 -6.14 25.95
N SER A 154 14.32 -7.12 25.17
CA SER A 154 15.70 -7.62 25.18
C SER A 154 16.47 -7.16 23.93
N THR A 155 16.79 -8.09 23.03
CA THR A 155 17.60 -7.88 21.83
C THR A 155 16.76 -7.36 20.68
N GLN A 156 17.28 -6.39 19.92
CA GLN A 156 16.62 -5.92 18.71
C GLN A 156 16.56 -7.06 17.68
N VAL A 157 15.37 -7.28 17.11
CA VAL A 157 15.18 -8.25 16.05
C VAL A 157 15.84 -7.72 14.80
N THR A 158 16.76 -8.51 14.25
CA THR A 158 17.31 -8.29 12.93
C THR A 158 16.46 -9.02 11.91
N PRO A 159 16.07 -8.37 10.80
CA PRO A 159 15.49 -9.02 9.65
C PRO A 159 16.21 -10.30 9.23
N VAL A 160 15.46 -11.39 9.06
CA VAL A 160 15.94 -12.59 8.40
C VAL A 160 15.61 -12.45 6.92
N LYS A 161 16.65 -12.33 6.08
CA LYS A 161 16.59 -12.46 4.61
C LYS A 161 15.53 -11.56 3.94
N ILE A 162 15.84 -10.27 3.79
CA ILE A 162 15.09 -9.36 2.92
C ILE A 162 15.86 -9.16 1.62
N HIS A 163 15.15 -9.18 0.50
CA HIS A 163 15.71 -8.90 -0.83
C HIS A 163 15.97 -7.41 -1.10
N PHE A 164 15.76 -6.52 -0.13
CA PHE A 164 15.96 -5.08 -0.25
C PHE A 164 16.39 -4.45 1.09
N ASP A 165 17.08 -3.31 1.01
CA ASP A 165 17.58 -2.58 2.18
C ASP A 165 16.44 -1.88 2.94
N VAL A 166 16.27 -2.20 4.22
CA VAL A 166 15.24 -1.60 5.11
C VAL A 166 15.79 -0.50 6.02
N SER A 167 17.03 -0.06 5.81
CA SER A 167 17.59 1.08 6.51
C SER A 167 16.75 2.34 6.29
N ALA A 168 16.73 3.24 7.27
CA ALA A 168 16.04 4.52 7.15
C ALA A 168 16.53 5.34 5.94
N LYS A 169 17.82 5.22 5.59
CA LYS A 169 18.41 5.86 4.40
C LYS A 169 17.82 5.31 3.10
N ALA A 170 17.70 3.98 2.98
CA ALA A 170 17.08 3.36 1.82
C ALA A 170 15.59 3.70 1.73
N ALA A 171 14.89 3.69 2.87
CA ALA A 171 13.48 4.10 2.94
C ALA A 171 13.28 5.54 2.45
N ALA A 172 14.06 6.50 2.94
CA ALA A 172 13.99 7.90 2.50
C ALA A 172 14.38 8.08 1.02
N SER A 173 15.27 7.24 0.50
CA SER A 173 15.63 7.26 -0.92
C SER A 173 14.48 6.77 -1.81
N ARG A 174 13.78 5.72 -1.38
CA ARG A 174 12.57 5.18 -2.04
C ARG A 174 11.40 6.15 -1.99
N GLU A 175 11.23 6.84 -0.88
CA GLU A 175 10.13 7.79 -0.66
C GLU A 175 10.07 8.89 -1.73
N LYS A 176 11.24 9.35 -2.20
CA LYS A 176 11.34 10.32 -3.30
C LYS A 176 10.76 9.82 -4.63
N LEU A 177 10.63 8.51 -4.82
CA LEU A 177 10.11 7.91 -6.06
C LEU A 177 8.58 7.95 -6.12
N TYR A 178 7.89 7.98 -4.99
CA TYR A 178 6.42 7.97 -4.93
C TYR A 178 5.80 9.20 -4.26
N LEU A 179 6.54 9.99 -3.48
CA LEU A 179 6.11 11.30 -2.99
C LEU A 179 6.47 12.41 -3.98
N VAL A 180 5.94 12.31 -5.19
CA VAL A 180 6.11 13.32 -6.24
C VAL A 180 4.91 14.27 -6.18
N PRO A 181 5.07 15.58 -5.93
CA PRO A 181 3.93 16.52 -5.84
C PRO A 181 3.46 16.96 -7.24
N GLY A 182 3.15 16.00 -8.11
CA GLY A 182 2.94 16.29 -9.52
C GLY A 182 1.64 17.01 -9.83
N ARG A 183 0.53 16.71 -9.14
CA ARG A 183 -0.70 17.51 -9.29
C ARG A 183 -0.47 18.96 -8.86
N LYS A 184 0.29 19.16 -7.78
CA LYS A 184 0.67 20.51 -7.31
C LYS A 184 1.49 21.25 -8.38
N ALA A 185 2.46 20.58 -9.00
CA ALA A 185 3.26 21.17 -10.08
C ALA A 185 2.44 21.47 -11.35
N LEU A 186 1.45 20.64 -11.66
CA LEU A 186 0.58 20.84 -12.82
C LEU A 186 -0.30 22.09 -12.70
N VAL A 187 -0.65 22.48 -11.47
CA VAL A 187 -1.56 23.61 -11.20
C VAL A 187 -0.86 24.84 -10.60
N ASP A 188 0.47 24.81 -10.51
CA ASP A 188 1.24 25.93 -10.01
C ASP A 188 1.36 27.06 -11.04
N SER A 189 1.91 28.20 -10.62
CA SER A 189 2.08 29.40 -11.46
C SER A 189 3.04 29.20 -12.65
N LYS A 190 3.81 28.12 -12.68
CA LYS A 190 4.74 27.73 -13.75
C LYS A 190 4.16 26.62 -14.64
N THR A 191 2.88 26.31 -14.50
CA THR A 191 2.20 25.30 -15.31
C THR A 191 2.46 25.50 -16.81
N PRO A 192 2.74 24.43 -17.57
CA PRO A 192 2.89 24.52 -19.01
C PRO A 192 1.55 24.53 -19.75
N LEU A 193 0.44 24.28 -19.03
CA LEU A 193 -0.91 24.26 -19.60
C LEU A 193 -1.26 25.62 -20.20
N ARG A 194 -2.09 25.58 -21.25
CA ARG A 194 -2.64 26.75 -21.92
C ARG A 194 -4.17 26.66 -21.90
N SER A 195 -4.82 27.77 -22.20
CA SER A 195 -6.27 27.77 -22.37
C SER A 195 -6.67 26.76 -23.45
N GLY A 196 -7.59 25.86 -23.13
CA GLY A 196 -8.10 24.82 -24.02
C GLY A 196 -7.15 23.64 -24.22
N THR A 197 -6.07 23.50 -23.45
CA THR A 197 -5.17 22.33 -23.58
C THR A 197 -5.94 21.02 -23.44
N LYS A 198 -5.72 20.09 -24.37
CA LYS A 198 -6.40 18.79 -24.40
C LYS A 198 -5.42 17.65 -24.13
N ILE A 199 -5.72 16.86 -23.11
CA ILE A 199 -4.89 15.73 -22.68
C ILE A 199 -5.72 14.47 -22.77
N ALA A 200 -5.32 13.55 -23.65
CA ALA A 200 -6.00 12.27 -23.80
C ALA A 200 -5.26 11.16 -23.04
N PHE A 201 -6.01 10.32 -22.34
CA PHE A 201 -5.49 9.21 -21.54
C PHE A 201 -5.88 7.90 -22.18
N PHE A 202 -4.92 7.22 -22.77
CA PHE A 202 -5.08 5.93 -23.42
C PHE A 202 -4.65 4.80 -22.48
N GLY A 203 -5.43 3.72 -22.48
CA GLY A 203 -5.09 2.57 -21.65
C GLY A 203 -6.16 1.50 -21.62
N ASP A 204 -6.08 0.67 -20.58
CA ASP A 204 -6.98 -0.45 -20.35
C ASP A 204 -8.10 -0.09 -19.33
N SER A 205 -8.56 -1.08 -18.55
CA SER A 205 -9.57 -0.92 -17.50
C SER A 205 -9.15 0.10 -16.44
N ILE A 206 -7.85 0.25 -16.15
CA ILE A 206 -7.37 1.21 -15.15
C ILE A 206 -7.64 2.64 -15.62
N THR A 207 -7.38 2.91 -16.90
CA THR A 207 -7.68 4.20 -17.53
C THR A 207 -9.17 4.39 -17.74
N TRP A 208 -9.87 3.36 -18.20
CA TRP A 208 -11.32 3.38 -18.42
C TRP A 208 -12.09 3.75 -17.14
N LEU A 209 -11.73 3.17 -15.98
CA LEU A 209 -12.32 3.52 -14.68
C LEU A 209 -12.07 4.99 -14.28
N GLY A 210 -11.04 5.63 -14.81
CA GLY A 210 -10.83 7.08 -14.69
C GLY A 210 -10.49 7.60 -13.28
N GLY A 211 -10.14 6.73 -12.34
CA GLY A 211 -9.90 7.10 -10.95
C GLY A 211 -8.78 8.13 -10.79
N TYR A 212 -7.62 7.89 -11.42
CA TYR A 212 -6.50 8.82 -11.39
C TYR A 212 -6.76 10.08 -12.24
N ILE A 213 -7.49 9.96 -13.36
CA ILE A 213 -7.88 11.10 -14.20
C ILE A 213 -8.76 12.07 -13.40
N SER A 214 -9.73 11.54 -12.65
CA SER A 214 -10.63 12.32 -11.78
C SER A 214 -9.85 13.11 -10.72
N ARG A 215 -8.76 12.54 -10.17
CA ARG A 215 -7.88 13.25 -9.23
C ARG A 215 -7.11 14.39 -9.88
N ILE A 216 -6.73 14.25 -11.14
CA ILE A 216 -6.08 15.33 -11.90
C ILE A 216 -7.11 16.43 -12.19
N GLN A 217 -8.32 16.07 -12.62
CA GLN A 217 -9.41 17.02 -12.85
C GLN A 217 -9.73 17.83 -11.59
N GLU A 218 -9.90 17.15 -10.45
CA GLU A 218 -10.13 17.79 -9.14
C GLU A 218 -9.06 18.86 -8.83
N ALA A 219 -7.78 18.56 -9.07
CA ALA A 219 -6.71 19.54 -8.85
C ALA A 219 -6.80 20.75 -9.79
N LEU A 220 -7.12 20.51 -11.07
CA LEU A 220 -7.27 21.58 -12.07
C LEU A 220 -8.43 22.53 -11.72
N ASP A 221 -9.56 21.97 -11.30
CA ASP A 221 -10.79 22.70 -10.99
C ASP A 221 -10.65 23.54 -9.72
N LEU A 222 -9.96 23.01 -8.70
CA LEU A 222 -9.77 23.69 -7.41
C LEU A 222 -8.70 24.78 -7.43
N SER A 223 -7.80 24.78 -8.42
CA SER A 223 -6.71 25.75 -8.49
C SER A 223 -7.12 27.03 -9.22
N ALA A 224 -6.93 28.18 -8.57
CA ALA A 224 -7.13 29.49 -9.19
C ALA A 224 -6.27 29.73 -10.44
N THR A 225 -5.12 29.06 -10.54
CA THR A 225 -4.21 29.19 -11.69
C THR A 225 -4.71 28.48 -12.94
N THR A 226 -5.48 27.40 -12.79
CA THR A 226 -5.84 26.51 -13.92
C THR A 226 -7.34 26.41 -14.16
N SER A 227 -8.19 26.72 -13.18
CA SER A 227 -9.64 26.56 -13.29
C SER A 227 -10.26 27.37 -14.44
N HIS A 228 -9.62 28.48 -14.82
CA HIS A 228 -10.05 29.33 -15.93
C HIS A 228 -9.46 28.92 -17.29
N LEU A 229 -8.56 27.93 -17.34
CA LEU A 229 -7.90 27.51 -18.58
C LEU A 229 -8.76 26.55 -19.42
N SER A 230 -9.90 26.06 -18.92
CA SER A 230 -10.76 25.12 -19.67
C SER A 230 -9.99 23.92 -20.24
N VAL A 231 -9.05 23.37 -19.47
CA VAL A 231 -8.28 22.18 -19.83
C VAL A 231 -9.23 20.99 -19.94
N GLN A 232 -9.06 20.17 -20.98
CA GLN A 232 -9.90 18.99 -21.22
C GLN A 232 -9.10 17.72 -20.99
N LEU A 233 -9.57 16.88 -20.06
CA LEU A 233 -9.04 15.54 -19.85
C LEU A 233 -9.96 14.53 -20.55
N ILE A 234 -9.45 13.85 -21.57
CA ILE A 234 -10.22 12.95 -22.42
C ILE A 234 -9.87 11.51 -22.05
N ASN A 235 -10.84 10.76 -21.54
CA ASN A 235 -10.64 9.35 -21.20
C ASN A 235 -10.80 8.47 -22.47
N ARG A 236 -9.71 7.83 -22.90
CA ARG A 236 -9.60 6.90 -24.02
C ARG A 236 -9.17 5.50 -23.56
N GLY A 237 -9.63 5.10 -22.36
CA GLY A 237 -9.41 3.77 -21.80
C GLY A 237 -10.38 2.73 -22.36
N ILE A 238 -9.86 1.53 -22.64
CA ILE A 238 -10.63 0.39 -23.16
C ILE A 238 -10.67 -0.71 -22.10
N ASN A 239 -11.85 -1.04 -21.56
CA ASN A 239 -11.94 -2.11 -20.55
C ASN A 239 -11.44 -3.46 -21.12
N GLY A 240 -10.44 -4.03 -20.46
CA GLY A 240 -9.74 -5.22 -20.90
C GLY A 240 -8.90 -5.02 -22.16
N GLY A 241 -8.67 -3.81 -22.66
CA GLY A 241 -7.87 -3.51 -23.86
C GLY A 241 -6.39 -3.85 -23.70
N GLY A 242 -5.71 -4.09 -24.82
CA GLY A 242 -4.25 -4.20 -24.90
C GLY A 242 -3.64 -3.13 -25.82
N VAL A 243 -2.34 -3.13 -26.02
CA VAL A 243 -1.67 -2.10 -26.85
C VAL A 243 -2.16 -2.12 -28.30
N LEU A 244 -2.44 -3.31 -28.86
CA LEU A 244 -2.99 -3.46 -30.21
C LEU A 244 -4.40 -2.86 -30.29
N SER A 245 -5.21 -3.00 -29.24
CA SER A 245 -6.54 -2.39 -29.16
C SER A 245 -6.48 -0.87 -29.18
N VAL A 246 -5.49 -0.28 -28.50
CA VAL A 246 -5.25 1.17 -28.53
C VAL A 246 -4.77 1.61 -29.91
N ARG A 247 -3.82 0.88 -30.51
CA ARG A 247 -3.24 1.19 -31.82
C ARG A 247 -4.29 1.15 -32.93
N ASP A 248 -4.99 0.02 -33.05
CA ASP A 248 -5.86 -0.29 -34.18
C ASP A 248 -7.30 0.19 -33.97
N GLY A 249 -7.66 0.49 -32.73
CA GLY A 249 -9.05 0.68 -32.33
C GLY A 249 -9.76 -0.64 -32.08
N VAL A 250 -10.94 -0.55 -31.48
CA VAL A 250 -11.83 -1.69 -31.22
C VAL A 250 -13.27 -1.25 -31.41
N THR A 251 -14.07 -2.13 -32.01
CA THR A 251 -15.52 -1.90 -32.17
C THR A 251 -16.30 -2.33 -30.93
N ASP A 252 -15.71 -3.20 -30.10
CA ASP A 252 -16.29 -3.70 -28.85
C ASP A 252 -15.17 -4.01 -27.84
N SER A 253 -15.52 -4.06 -26.57
CA SER A 253 -14.60 -4.35 -25.47
C SER A 253 -14.64 -5.82 -25.06
N ALA A 254 -13.60 -6.29 -24.36
CA ALA A 254 -13.55 -7.68 -23.90
C ALA A 254 -14.52 -7.98 -22.73
N PHE A 255 -15.04 -6.93 -22.08
CA PHE A 255 -15.96 -7.02 -20.95
C PHE A 255 -17.07 -5.96 -21.06
N PRO A 256 -18.29 -6.24 -20.58
CA PRO A 256 -19.39 -5.27 -20.66
C PRO A 256 -19.05 -3.90 -20.06
N GLY A 257 -19.44 -2.82 -20.76
CA GLY A 257 -19.42 -1.46 -20.22
C GLY A 257 -18.44 -0.47 -20.85
N SER A 258 -17.55 -0.88 -21.76
CA SER A 258 -16.61 0.04 -22.44
C SER A 258 -16.94 0.30 -23.91
N SER A 259 -16.55 1.48 -24.38
CA SER A 259 -16.91 2.07 -25.67
C SER A 259 -16.10 1.51 -26.83
N SER A 260 -16.72 1.42 -28.00
CA SER A 260 -16.01 1.43 -29.29
C SER A 260 -15.04 2.61 -29.32
N GLN A 261 -13.83 2.39 -29.82
CA GLN A 261 -12.77 3.38 -29.92
C GLN A 261 -12.07 3.24 -31.26
N VAL A 262 -11.94 4.35 -31.99
CA VAL A 262 -11.15 4.41 -33.22
C VAL A 262 -9.66 4.26 -32.93
N ALA A 263 -8.87 3.98 -33.96
CA ALA A 263 -7.42 3.87 -33.86
C ALA A 263 -6.78 5.11 -33.19
N PHE A 264 -5.69 4.90 -32.45
CA PHE A 264 -4.98 5.98 -31.77
C PHE A 264 -4.66 7.16 -32.69
N ALA A 265 -4.11 6.88 -33.88
CA ALA A 265 -3.74 7.90 -34.86
C ALA A 265 -4.94 8.76 -35.32
N GLU A 266 -6.13 8.16 -35.41
CA GLU A 266 -7.35 8.88 -35.74
C GLU A 266 -7.86 9.69 -34.54
N SER A 267 -7.86 9.08 -33.35
CA SER A 267 -8.36 9.73 -32.12
C SER A 267 -7.60 11.01 -31.76
N ILE A 268 -6.26 11.01 -31.87
CA ILE A 268 -5.45 12.19 -31.52
C ILE A 268 -5.69 13.37 -32.48
N VAL A 269 -6.03 13.07 -33.74
CA VAL A 269 -6.38 14.08 -34.75
C VAL A 269 -7.79 14.62 -34.51
N GLN A 270 -8.78 13.73 -34.34
CA GLN A 270 -10.18 14.11 -34.12
C GLN A 270 -10.34 14.97 -32.88
N ASP A 271 -9.65 14.62 -31.80
CA ASP A 271 -9.72 15.36 -30.55
C ASP A 271 -8.83 16.60 -30.53
N ALA A 272 -7.88 16.74 -31.46
CA ALA A 272 -6.81 17.74 -31.46
C ALA A 272 -6.01 17.71 -30.14
N VAL A 273 -5.43 16.55 -29.82
CA VAL A 273 -4.73 16.27 -28.56
C VAL A 273 -3.39 17.02 -28.49
N ASP A 274 -3.15 17.77 -27.41
CA ASP A 274 -1.82 18.37 -27.15
C ASP A 274 -0.86 17.35 -26.51
N ALA A 275 -1.37 16.51 -25.60
CA ALA A 275 -0.59 15.45 -24.95
C ALA A 275 -1.37 14.14 -24.80
N ALA A 276 -0.73 13.04 -25.16
CA ALA A 276 -1.25 11.69 -24.99
C ALA A 276 -0.52 10.96 -23.85
N VAL A 277 -1.24 10.60 -22.80
CA VAL A 277 -0.77 9.70 -21.75
C VAL A 277 -1.11 8.28 -22.15
N ILE A 278 -0.13 7.38 -22.18
CA ILE A 278 -0.31 5.98 -22.59
C ILE A 278 0.07 5.07 -21.41
N MET A 279 -0.94 4.46 -20.79
CA MET A 279 -0.80 3.47 -19.71
C MET A 279 -1.49 2.17 -20.11
N ILE A 280 -0.71 1.25 -20.66
CA ILE A 280 -1.22 0.01 -21.26
C ILE A 280 -0.21 -1.13 -21.09
N GLY A 281 -0.70 -2.37 -20.99
CA GLY A 281 0.13 -3.58 -21.07
C GLY A 281 -0.21 -4.68 -20.06
N ILE A 282 -1.04 -4.41 -19.03
CA ILE A 282 -1.36 -5.45 -18.03
C ILE A 282 -2.17 -6.59 -18.65
N ASN A 283 -3.09 -6.29 -19.58
CA ASN A 283 -3.84 -7.34 -20.28
C ASN A 283 -2.99 -8.04 -21.34
N ASP A 284 -2.08 -7.31 -22.01
CA ASP A 284 -1.13 -7.86 -22.99
C ASP A 284 -0.32 -9.01 -22.40
N LEU A 285 0.22 -8.80 -21.18
CA LEU A 285 0.96 -9.83 -20.46
C LEU A 285 0.05 -10.84 -19.75
N TRP A 286 -1.14 -10.45 -19.29
CA TRP A 286 -1.94 -11.34 -18.44
C TRP A 286 -2.75 -12.37 -19.24
N TRP A 287 -3.50 -11.94 -20.26
CA TRP A 287 -4.41 -12.86 -20.96
C TRP A 287 -4.62 -12.59 -22.46
N ARG A 288 -4.14 -11.47 -23.01
CA ARG A 288 -4.23 -11.17 -24.45
C ARG A 288 -3.16 -11.86 -25.31
N ASN A 289 -2.15 -12.45 -24.69
CA ASN A 289 -1.07 -13.17 -25.37
C ASN A 289 -0.31 -12.31 -26.41
N THR A 290 -0.26 -10.99 -26.21
CA THR A 290 0.56 -10.11 -27.06
C THR A 290 2.04 -10.47 -26.87
N THR A 291 2.77 -10.68 -27.96
CA THR A 291 4.20 -10.98 -27.85
C THR A 291 4.97 -9.71 -27.45
N GLU A 292 6.15 -9.87 -26.83
CA GLU A 292 7.01 -8.72 -26.47
C GLU A 292 7.37 -7.87 -27.72
N ALA A 293 7.59 -8.50 -28.87
CA ALA A 293 7.88 -7.83 -30.14
C ALA A 293 6.67 -7.06 -30.69
N ASP A 294 5.46 -7.64 -30.66
CA ASP A 294 4.25 -6.95 -31.08
C ASP A 294 3.93 -5.77 -30.15
N PHE A 295 4.21 -5.95 -28.85
CA PHE A 295 4.02 -4.91 -27.85
C PHE A 295 4.95 -3.71 -28.10
N GLU A 296 6.24 -3.97 -28.27
CA GLU A 296 7.24 -2.96 -28.63
C GLU A 296 6.88 -2.25 -29.95
N PHE A 297 6.58 -3.03 -30.99
CA PHE A 297 6.22 -2.49 -32.30
C PHE A 297 5.00 -1.56 -32.22
N ALA A 298 3.96 -1.95 -31.49
CA ALA A 298 2.78 -1.13 -31.32
C ALA A 298 3.08 0.16 -30.55
N LEU A 299 3.87 0.12 -29.47
CA LEU A 299 4.29 1.32 -28.76
C LEU A 299 5.05 2.30 -29.68
N LEU A 300 5.97 1.79 -30.51
CA LEU A 300 6.70 2.60 -31.49
C LEU A 300 5.73 3.24 -32.51
N ASP A 301 4.74 2.51 -32.99
CA ASP A 301 3.78 3.01 -33.97
C ASP A 301 2.83 4.08 -33.40
N LEU A 302 2.40 3.91 -32.14
CA LEU A 302 1.67 4.94 -31.38
C LEU A 302 2.49 6.23 -31.31
N ILE A 303 3.76 6.15 -30.91
CA ILE A 303 4.64 7.33 -30.77
C ILE A 303 4.90 7.99 -32.12
N ARG A 304 5.17 7.22 -33.18
CA ARG A 304 5.34 7.76 -34.54
C ARG A 304 4.10 8.50 -35.02
N SER A 305 2.91 8.00 -34.72
CA SER A 305 1.64 8.66 -35.04
C SER A 305 1.47 9.98 -34.28
N ALA A 306 1.86 10.02 -33.00
CA ALA A 306 1.87 11.24 -32.20
C ALA A 306 2.86 12.28 -32.75
N HIS A 307 4.06 11.87 -33.17
CA HIS A 307 5.05 12.77 -33.79
C HIS A 307 4.54 13.44 -35.07
N LYS A 308 3.77 12.72 -35.92
CA LYS A 308 3.17 13.29 -37.14
C LYS A 308 2.18 14.43 -36.86
N THR A 309 1.57 14.43 -35.67
CA THR A 309 0.56 15.42 -35.26
C THR A 309 1.10 16.43 -34.25
N SER A 310 2.41 16.37 -33.93
CA SER A 310 3.02 17.15 -32.84
C SER A 310 2.36 16.94 -31.46
N THR A 311 1.73 15.78 -31.26
CA THR A 311 1.17 15.39 -29.95
C THR A 311 2.30 14.95 -29.01
N HIS A 312 2.38 15.52 -27.81
CA HIS A 312 3.39 15.12 -26.83
C HIS A 312 3.04 13.80 -26.16
N VAL A 313 3.96 12.84 -26.15
CA VAL A 313 3.72 11.54 -25.51
C VAL A 313 4.28 11.49 -24.09
N VAL A 314 3.43 11.02 -23.16
CA VAL A 314 3.80 10.58 -21.81
C VAL A 314 3.55 9.08 -21.73
N LEU A 315 4.62 8.28 -21.82
CA LEU A 315 4.54 6.82 -21.76
C LEU A 315 4.74 6.36 -20.31
N THR A 316 3.89 5.46 -19.81
CA THR A 316 3.96 5.01 -18.42
C THR A 316 4.26 3.52 -18.31
N THR A 317 5.07 3.11 -17.33
CA THR A 317 5.21 1.68 -16.98
C THR A 317 3.96 1.17 -16.26
N LEU A 318 3.83 -0.16 -16.15
CA LEU A 318 2.70 -0.82 -15.51
C LEU A 318 2.70 -0.64 -13.99
N LEU A 319 1.54 -0.77 -13.33
CA LEU A 319 1.46 -0.76 -11.86
C LEU A 319 1.96 -2.10 -11.26
N ALA A 320 1.10 -3.12 -11.25
CA ALA A 320 1.43 -4.47 -10.78
C ALA A 320 0.30 -5.49 -11.05
N HIS A 321 0.59 -6.75 -10.69
CA HIS A 321 -0.38 -7.79 -10.39
C HIS A 321 0.05 -8.45 -9.07
N GLY A 322 -0.44 -7.88 -7.96
CA GLY A 322 -0.03 -8.20 -6.59
C GLY A 322 0.85 -7.12 -5.95
N GLU A 323 0.92 -7.10 -4.62
CA GLU A 323 1.54 -6.02 -3.84
C GLU A 323 2.76 -6.45 -3.01
N LEU A 324 3.27 -7.68 -3.19
CA LEU A 324 4.40 -8.15 -2.39
C LEU A 324 5.67 -7.29 -2.65
N PRO A 325 6.33 -6.80 -1.59
CA PRO A 325 7.44 -5.84 -1.70
C PRO A 325 8.75 -6.47 -2.19
N SER A 326 8.84 -7.79 -2.16
CA SER A 326 10.03 -8.57 -2.49
C SER A 326 10.20 -8.84 -3.99
N GLY A 327 9.24 -8.44 -4.84
CA GLY A 327 9.23 -8.84 -6.25
C GLY A 327 8.83 -10.31 -6.45
N ALA A 328 8.16 -10.91 -5.45
CA ALA A 328 7.76 -12.31 -5.44
C ALA A 328 6.28 -12.53 -5.82
N ASN A 329 5.61 -11.53 -6.41
CA ASN A 329 4.28 -11.76 -6.98
C ASN A 329 4.41 -12.64 -8.22
N ARG A 330 3.34 -13.39 -8.53
CA ARG A 330 3.33 -14.41 -9.60
C ARG A 330 3.83 -13.86 -10.94
N ASP A 331 3.40 -12.65 -11.29
CA ASP A 331 3.62 -12.09 -12.62
C ASP A 331 4.71 -10.99 -12.65
N ASP A 332 5.42 -10.75 -11.54
CA ASP A 332 6.40 -9.65 -11.41
C ASP A 332 7.49 -9.71 -12.49
N ALA A 333 8.09 -10.88 -12.73
CA ALA A 333 9.13 -11.02 -13.73
C ALA A 333 8.64 -10.72 -15.16
N LYS A 334 7.36 -11.01 -15.47
CA LYS A 334 6.76 -10.70 -16.77
C LYS A 334 6.43 -9.22 -16.89
N ILE A 335 5.87 -8.63 -15.82
CA ILE A 335 5.61 -7.19 -15.72
C ILE A 335 6.90 -6.40 -15.89
N ASP A 336 7.98 -6.81 -15.22
CA ASP A 336 9.25 -6.10 -15.27
C ASP A 336 9.84 -6.12 -16.69
N ARG A 337 9.75 -7.24 -17.44
CA ARG A 337 10.14 -7.28 -18.87
C ARG A 337 9.34 -6.32 -19.74
N PHE A 338 8.02 -6.27 -19.60
CA PHE A 338 7.19 -5.33 -20.35
C PHE A 338 7.48 -3.87 -19.96
N CYS A 339 7.78 -3.62 -18.68
CA CYS A 339 8.21 -2.29 -18.22
C CYS A 339 9.58 -1.90 -18.78
N ASP A 340 10.51 -2.85 -18.96
CA ASP A 340 11.80 -2.59 -19.60
C ASP A 340 11.63 -2.21 -21.07
N ILE A 341 10.77 -2.90 -21.81
CA ILE A 341 10.39 -2.50 -23.19
C ILE A 341 9.84 -1.06 -23.21
N ILE A 342 8.93 -0.73 -22.29
CA ILE A 342 8.39 0.64 -22.17
C ILE A 342 9.50 1.67 -21.92
N ARG A 343 10.45 1.37 -21.02
CA ARG A 343 11.59 2.25 -20.72
C ARG A 343 12.48 2.45 -21.93
N ASP A 344 12.80 1.37 -22.65
CA ASP A 344 13.67 1.40 -23.82
C ASP A 344 13.03 2.15 -24.98
N VAL A 345 11.74 1.92 -25.24
CA VAL A 345 10.97 2.68 -26.24
C VAL A 345 10.92 4.16 -25.88
N ALA A 346 10.60 4.51 -24.63
CA ALA A 346 10.53 5.91 -24.20
C ALA A 346 11.88 6.63 -24.39
N LYS A 347 12.98 5.95 -24.05
CA LYS A 347 14.34 6.47 -24.21
C LYS A 347 14.71 6.63 -25.69
N THR A 348 14.43 5.62 -26.52
CA THR A 348 14.78 5.59 -27.94
C THR A 348 14.05 6.68 -28.72
N GLU A 349 12.74 6.80 -28.49
CA GLU A 349 11.90 7.81 -29.14
C GLU A 349 11.96 9.18 -28.45
N ARG A 350 12.71 9.30 -27.35
CA ARG A 350 12.90 10.54 -26.56
C ARG A 350 11.58 11.15 -26.08
N VAL A 351 10.63 10.31 -25.73
CA VAL A 351 9.35 10.72 -25.13
C VAL A 351 9.44 10.70 -23.60
N THR A 352 8.48 11.33 -22.93
CA THR A 352 8.52 11.41 -21.46
C THR A 352 8.10 10.08 -20.85
N LEU A 353 8.97 9.47 -20.03
CA LEU A 353 8.68 8.27 -19.26
C LEU A 353 8.12 8.59 -17.86
N VAL A 354 7.03 7.97 -17.45
CA VAL A 354 6.54 7.93 -16.05
C VAL A 354 6.65 6.51 -15.51
N ASP A 355 7.62 6.26 -14.63
CA ASP A 355 7.89 4.90 -14.13
C ASP A 355 7.05 4.56 -12.88
N ILE A 356 5.77 4.25 -13.10
CA ILE A 356 4.81 3.84 -12.07
C ILE A 356 5.28 2.57 -11.36
N ARG A 357 5.78 1.57 -12.11
CA ARG A 357 6.25 0.29 -11.57
C ARG A 357 7.30 0.50 -10.48
N ARG A 358 8.31 1.33 -10.77
CA ARG A 358 9.40 1.64 -9.83
C ARG A 358 8.89 2.37 -8.59
N ALA A 359 7.98 3.33 -8.77
CA ALA A 359 7.38 4.06 -7.66
C ALA A 359 6.53 3.15 -6.76
N ALA A 360 5.76 2.24 -7.35
CA ALA A 360 4.91 1.30 -6.63
C ALA A 360 5.73 0.26 -5.84
N GLN A 361 6.76 -0.33 -6.46
CA GLN A 361 7.73 -1.19 -5.75
C GLN A 361 8.37 -0.47 -4.56
N ALA A 362 8.79 0.78 -4.76
CA ALA A 362 9.36 1.60 -3.71
C ALA A 362 8.35 1.87 -2.56
N TYR A 363 7.07 2.09 -2.90
CA TYR A 363 6.00 2.26 -1.95
C TYR A 363 5.77 0.99 -1.12
N TRP A 364 5.66 -0.18 -1.76
CA TRP A 364 5.44 -1.45 -1.04
C TRP A 364 6.63 -1.80 -0.13
N GLN A 365 7.86 -1.57 -0.57
CA GLN A 365 9.04 -1.80 0.27
C GLN A 365 9.06 -0.94 1.53
N ASN A 366 8.45 0.25 1.50
CA ASN A 366 8.33 1.11 2.68
C ASN A 366 7.06 0.85 3.50
N ASN A 367 5.95 0.43 2.87
CA ASN A 367 4.62 0.45 3.47
C ASN A 367 3.95 -0.92 3.60
N ASN A 368 4.52 -1.96 2.97
CA ASN A 368 3.98 -3.33 2.96
C ASN A 368 4.96 -4.34 3.56
N SER A 369 5.79 -3.92 4.50
CA SER A 369 6.86 -4.74 5.09
C SER A 369 6.84 -4.62 6.60
N VAL A 370 6.08 -5.49 7.27
CA VAL A 370 5.98 -5.50 8.73
C VAL A 370 6.95 -6.54 9.28
N LEU A 371 8.01 -6.07 9.95
CA LEU A 371 8.95 -6.95 10.65
C LEU A 371 8.24 -7.67 11.81
N ARG A 372 8.36 -8.99 11.85
CA ARG A 372 7.84 -9.87 12.90
C ARG A 372 8.92 -10.18 13.93
N VAL A 373 8.47 -10.70 15.08
CA VAL A 373 9.34 -11.03 16.23
C VAL A 373 10.37 -12.12 15.89
N ASP A 374 10.00 -13.05 15.02
CA ASP A 374 10.87 -14.11 14.52
C ASP A 374 11.89 -13.61 13.46
N GLY A 375 11.81 -12.34 13.07
CA GLY A 375 12.65 -11.71 12.07
C GLY A 375 12.12 -11.82 10.63
N SER A 376 11.00 -12.53 10.42
CA SER A 376 10.32 -12.56 9.12
C SER A 376 9.62 -11.24 8.80
N PHE A 377 9.25 -11.05 7.54
CA PHE A 377 8.39 -9.95 7.10
C PHE A 377 7.03 -10.49 6.74
N ASP A 378 6.00 -9.80 7.20
CA ASP A 378 4.66 -9.99 6.70
C ASP A 378 4.28 -8.86 5.75
N SER A 379 3.51 -9.23 4.73
CA SER A 379 3.09 -8.38 3.63
C SER A 379 1.70 -8.77 3.19
N ARG A 380 0.91 -7.78 2.81
CA ARG A 380 -0.41 -7.98 2.21
C ARG A 380 -0.26 -8.27 0.73
N ALA A 381 -1.03 -9.22 0.21
CA ALA A 381 -1.07 -9.50 -1.23
C ALA A 381 -1.78 -8.37 -2.02
N GLU A 382 -2.68 -7.64 -1.37
CA GLU A 382 -3.47 -6.55 -1.94
C GLU A 382 -3.97 -5.56 -0.86
N GLY A 383 -4.55 -4.44 -1.29
CA GLY A 383 -5.30 -3.51 -0.43
C GLY A 383 -4.54 -2.25 -0.02
N LEU A 384 -3.31 -2.03 -0.50
CA LEU A 384 -2.62 -0.74 -0.29
C LEU A 384 -2.73 0.12 -1.56
N LEU A 385 -2.06 -0.27 -2.64
CA LEU A 385 -2.13 0.45 -3.92
C LEU A 385 -3.20 -0.10 -4.85
N THR A 386 -3.67 -1.33 -4.64
CA THR A 386 -4.71 -1.98 -5.44
C THR A 386 -5.87 -2.46 -4.57
N THR A 387 -7.03 -2.71 -5.17
CA THR A 387 -8.19 -3.29 -4.49
C THR A 387 -8.34 -4.79 -4.70
N ASP A 388 -7.85 -5.29 -5.84
CA ASP A 388 -8.02 -6.67 -6.32
C ASP A 388 -6.74 -7.18 -6.99
N THR A 389 -5.58 -6.78 -6.46
CA THR A 389 -4.23 -7.01 -7.00
C THR A 389 -3.87 -6.26 -8.30
N VAL A 390 -4.83 -5.66 -9.01
CA VAL A 390 -4.59 -4.99 -10.31
C VAL A 390 -5.13 -3.56 -10.34
N HIS A 391 -6.41 -3.35 -10.01
CA HIS A 391 -7.06 -2.06 -10.13
C HIS A 391 -6.67 -1.14 -8.96
N PRO A 392 -6.30 0.13 -9.21
CA PRO A 392 -5.80 1.00 -8.16
C PRO A 392 -6.83 1.32 -7.09
N SER A 393 -6.38 1.31 -5.82
CA SER A 393 -7.13 1.82 -4.68
C SER A 393 -7.24 3.35 -4.73
N ILE A 394 -7.87 3.97 -3.71
CA ILE A 394 -7.84 5.43 -3.55
C ILE A 394 -6.39 5.95 -3.49
N VAL A 395 -5.52 5.25 -2.74
CA VAL A 395 -4.10 5.60 -2.60
C VAL A 395 -3.35 5.34 -3.91
N GLY A 396 -3.64 4.23 -4.59
CA GLY A 396 -3.07 3.92 -5.90
C GLY A 396 -3.41 4.98 -6.96
N ASN A 397 -4.69 5.37 -7.05
CA ASN A 397 -5.11 6.43 -7.98
C ASN A 397 -4.46 7.78 -7.66
N ALA A 398 -4.28 8.12 -6.38
CA ALA A 398 -3.58 9.33 -5.98
C ALA A 398 -2.09 9.30 -6.40
N LEU A 399 -1.41 8.18 -6.19
CA LEU A 399 -0.03 7.97 -6.63
C LEU A 399 0.11 8.13 -8.15
N ILE A 400 -0.70 7.41 -8.93
CA ILE A 400 -0.68 7.47 -10.39
C ILE A 400 -0.95 8.90 -10.87
N ALA A 401 -1.98 9.55 -10.31
CA ALA A 401 -2.34 10.92 -10.71
C ALA A 401 -1.19 11.92 -10.47
N ASP A 402 -0.46 11.78 -9.37
CA ASP A 402 0.71 12.63 -9.10
C ASP A 402 1.86 12.35 -10.07
N LEU A 403 2.22 11.08 -10.29
CA LEU A 403 3.31 10.71 -11.20
C LEU A 403 3.00 11.12 -12.65
N VAL A 404 1.77 10.88 -13.10
CA VAL A 404 1.29 11.24 -14.45
C VAL A 404 1.24 12.76 -14.62
N SER A 405 0.73 13.51 -13.63
CA SER A 405 0.73 14.97 -13.67
C SER A 405 2.14 15.55 -13.78
N ASN A 406 3.11 14.98 -13.05
CA ASN A 406 4.51 15.37 -13.20
C ASN A 406 5.05 15.06 -14.61
N GLY A 407 4.69 13.90 -15.17
CA GLY A 407 5.00 13.54 -16.56
C GLY A 407 4.46 14.54 -17.58
N ILE A 408 3.18 14.91 -17.47
CA ILE A 408 2.52 15.92 -18.32
C ILE A 408 3.28 17.24 -18.26
N VAL A 409 3.64 17.71 -17.05
CA VAL A 409 4.40 18.95 -16.88
C VAL A 409 5.72 18.91 -17.65
N ARG A 410 6.49 17.81 -17.52
CA ARG A 410 7.76 17.67 -18.23
C ARG A 410 7.59 17.62 -19.74
N ALA A 411 6.61 16.86 -20.23
CA ALA A 411 6.36 16.70 -21.66
C ALA A 411 6.00 18.03 -22.33
N LEU A 412 5.07 18.80 -21.73
CA LEU A 412 4.63 20.08 -22.27
C LEU A 412 5.65 21.21 -22.06
N SER A 413 6.51 21.13 -21.04
CA SER A 413 7.56 22.14 -20.79
C SER A 413 8.75 22.00 -21.75
N ALA A 414 9.16 20.77 -22.07
CA ALA A 414 10.26 20.53 -23.01
C ALA A 414 9.98 21.14 -24.39
N ALA A 415 8.71 21.13 -24.81
CA ALA A 415 8.24 21.74 -26.04
C ALA A 415 8.45 23.26 -26.13
N ARG A 416 8.40 23.96 -24.99
CA ARG A 416 8.58 25.43 -24.94
C ARG A 416 10.02 25.86 -25.16
N VAL A 417 10.99 25.03 -24.77
CA VAL A 417 12.42 25.33 -24.90
C VAL A 417 12.93 25.05 -26.33
N ALA A 418 12.25 24.17 -27.08
CA ALA A 418 12.66 23.75 -28.42
C ALA A 418 12.21 24.68 -29.57
N LYS A 419 11.45 25.76 -29.29
CA LYS A 419 11.12 26.77 -30.30
C LYS A 419 12.21 27.86 -30.31
N PRO A 420 12.94 28.06 -31.43
CA PRO A 420 13.92 29.13 -31.56
C PRO A 420 13.30 30.52 -31.51
#